data_AF-A0A0L0FKF2-F1
#
_entry.id   AF-A0A0L0FKF2-F1
#
_cell.length_a   1.000
_cell.length_b   1.000
_cell.length_c   1.000
_cell.angle_alpha   90.00
_cell.angle_beta   90.00
_cell.angle_gamma   90.00
#
_symmetry.space_group_name_H-M   'P 1'
#
loop_
_entity.id
_entity.type
_entity.pdbx_description
1 polymer ?
#
loop_
_entity_poly.entity_id
_entity_poly.type
_entity_poly.pdbx_seq_one_letter_code
_entity_poly.pdbx_strand_id
1 'polypeptide(L)'
;EEDCTSDSPSVGTWSVLECGDNILSPELGEECDSNLGTNETFYCRNNCKLVQNQCGDGVVYDDEECDYDSGVNTFKDTTIDPDTNRCVQNGESGTPCTVEHTVCGDNIKTDNEQCEEKGDGSGDILPDNKNDDSYCDDDCKLQPIIDCSVGIRFMFE
;
A
#
# COMPACT_ATOMS: atom_id res chain seq x y z
N GLU A 1 -59.62 -12.25 24.11
CA GLU A 1 -58.66 -11.16 24.27
C GLU A 1 -58.22 -11.18 25.71
N GLU A 2 -57.06 -11.78 25.99
CA GLU A 2 -56.36 -11.54 27.24
C GLU A 2 -54.95 -11.11 26.86
N ASP A 3 -54.67 -9.88 27.26
CA ASP A 3 -53.51 -9.07 26.97
C ASP A 3 -52.38 -9.50 27.91
N CYS A 4 -51.35 -10.13 27.36
CA CYS A 4 -50.15 -10.49 28.10
C CYS A 4 -49.22 -9.28 28.20
N THR A 5 -49.59 -8.32 29.06
CA THR A 5 -48.59 -7.43 29.66
C THR A 5 -47.87 -8.16 30.78
N SER A 6 -46.57 -7.88 30.89
CA SER A 6 -45.64 -8.21 31.99
C SER A 6 -45.07 -9.63 32.03
N ASP A 7 -44.03 -9.84 31.25
CA ASP A 7 -42.75 -10.31 31.79
C ASP A 7 -41.65 -9.66 30.95
N SER A 8 -41.07 -8.57 31.46
CA SER A 8 -39.73 -8.16 31.04
C SER A 8 -38.75 -8.97 31.89
N PRO A 9 -38.07 -10.00 31.35
CA PRO A 9 -36.83 -10.42 31.93
C PRO A 9 -35.83 -9.29 31.68
N SER A 10 -35.41 -8.62 32.75
CA SER A 10 -34.31 -7.68 32.76
C SER A 10 -32.97 -8.42 32.70
N VAL A 11 -32.75 -9.22 31.64
CA VAL A 11 -31.48 -9.91 31.39
C VAL A 11 -31.26 -10.15 29.89
N GLY A 12 -30.20 -9.57 29.35
CA GLY A 12 -29.72 -9.76 27.97
C GLY A 12 -29.87 -8.50 27.14
N THR A 13 -28.75 -7.83 26.89
CA THR A 13 -28.64 -6.79 25.85
C THR A 13 -29.25 -7.34 24.56
N TRP A 14 -30.34 -6.74 24.07
CA TRP A 14 -30.77 -6.97 22.70
C TRP A 14 -29.69 -6.37 21.80
N SER A 15 -28.68 -7.15 21.44
CA SER A 15 -27.73 -6.80 20.41
C SER A 15 -28.55 -6.62 19.13
N VAL A 16 -28.55 -5.41 18.58
CA VAL A 16 -29.06 -5.22 17.23
C VAL A 16 -28.10 -5.99 16.34
N LEU A 17 -28.60 -7.02 15.66
CA LEU A 17 -27.80 -7.76 14.68
C LEU A 17 -27.62 -6.84 13.47
N GLU A 18 -26.39 -6.37 13.29
CA GLU A 18 -26.01 -5.45 12.22
C GLU A 18 -24.57 -5.67 11.81
N CYS A 19 -24.25 -5.29 10.58
CA CYS A 19 -22.91 -5.40 10.06
C CYS A 19 -21.90 -4.59 10.92
N GLY A 20 -20.88 -5.27 11.42
CA GLY A 20 -19.85 -4.71 12.29
C GLY A 20 -20.13 -4.88 13.78
N ASP A 21 -21.11 -5.71 14.16
CA ASP A 21 -21.42 -6.04 15.55
C ASP A 21 -20.55 -7.19 16.11
N ASN A 22 -19.63 -7.72 15.29
CA ASN A 22 -18.78 -8.88 15.56
C ASN A 22 -19.55 -10.20 15.73
N ILE A 23 -20.74 -10.31 15.13
CA ILE A 23 -21.56 -11.51 15.09
C ILE A 23 -21.93 -11.79 13.63
N LEU A 24 -21.29 -12.80 13.04
CA LEU A 24 -21.66 -13.25 11.70
C LEU A 24 -23.12 -13.76 11.68
N SER A 25 -23.98 -13.07 10.95
CA SER A 25 -25.43 -13.32 10.84
C SER A 25 -25.86 -13.65 9.41
N PRO A 26 -25.58 -14.88 8.88
CA PRO A 26 -25.87 -15.25 7.50
C PRO A 26 -27.36 -15.16 7.11
N GLU A 27 -28.27 -15.35 8.06
CA GLU A 27 -29.71 -15.21 7.87
C GLU A 27 -30.15 -13.77 7.54
N LEU A 28 -29.33 -12.78 7.88
CA LEU A 28 -29.51 -11.37 7.51
C LEU A 28 -28.74 -11.00 6.23
N GLY A 29 -28.06 -11.97 5.62
CA GLY A 29 -27.34 -11.79 4.36
C GLY A 29 -25.88 -11.37 4.50
N GLU A 30 -25.31 -11.43 5.70
CA GLU A 30 -23.88 -11.22 5.93
C GLU A 30 -23.07 -12.41 5.42
N GLU A 31 -22.00 -12.11 4.70
CA GLU A 31 -21.00 -13.11 4.29
C GLU A 31 -19.80 -13.13 5.24
N CYS A 32 -19.62 -12.06 5.98
CA CYS A 32 -18.57 -11.85 6.97
C CYS A 32 -19.01 -10.76 7.96
N ASP A 33 -18.37 -10.70 9.13
CA ASP A 33 -18.41 -9.55 10.04
C ASP A 33 -17.01 -9.33 10.62
N SER A 34 -16.42 -8.18 10.33
CA SER A 34 -15.04 -7.89 10.75
C SER A 34 -14.08 -8.97 10.22
N ASN A 35 -13.55 -9.84 11.08
CA ASN A 35 -12.71 -10.97 10.69
C ASN A 35 -13.43 -12.33 10.72
N LEU A 36 -14.72 -12.36 11.06
CA LEU A 36 -15.53 -13.58 11.00
C LEU A 36 -15.93 -13.84 9.55
N GLY A 37 -15.71 -15.07 9.08
CA GLY A 37 -16.03 -15.47 7.70
C GLY A 37 -14.96 -15.10 6.66
N THR A 38 -13.93 -14.33 7.04
CA THR A 38 -12.79 -13.99 6.17
C THR A 38 -11.76 -15.13 6.09
N ASN A 39 -10.84 -15.04 5.13
CA ASN A 39 -9.66 -15.90 5.02
C ASN A 39 -8.50 -15.13 4.37
N GLU A 40 -7.38 -15.80 4.08
CA GLU A 40 -6.17 -15.20 3.47
C GLU A 40 -6.38 -14.61 2.06
N THR A 41 -7.53 -14.83 1.43
CA THR A 41 -7.84 -14.36 0.08
C THR A 41 -9.07 -13.49 0.04
N PHE A 42 -9.84 -13.41 1.13
CA PHE A 42 -11.10 -12.66 1.18
C PHE A 42 -11.20 -11.87 2.47
N TYR A 43 -11.43 -10.58 2.35
CA TYR A 43 -11.64 -9.67 3.48
C TYR A 43 -13.10 -9.22 3.55
N CYS A 44 -13.47 -8.64 4.69
CA CYS A 44 -14.82 -8.14 4.93
C CYS A 44 -14.94 -6.64 4.65
N ARG A 45 -15.82 -6.25 3.73
CA ARG A 45 -16.18 -4.83 3.55
C ARG A 45 -17.15 -4.34 4.64
N ASN A 46 -17.25 -3.02 4.77
CA ASN A 46 -18.19 -2.34 5.66
C ASN A 46 -19.68 -2.63 5.38
N ASN A 47 -20.00 -3.35 4.30
CA ASN A 47 -21.34 -3.84 3.99
C ASN A 47 -21.50 -5.36 4.23
N CYS A 48 -20.56 -5.98 4.96
CA CYS A 48 -20.54 -7.39 5.34
C CYS A 48 -20.60 -8.34 4.15
N LYS A 49 -19.88 -7.97 3.10
CA LYS A 49 -19.65 -8.77 1.90
C LYS A 49 -18.21 -9.20 1.81
N LEU A 50 -18.02 -10.48 1.45
CA LEU A 50 -16.70 -11.01 1.16
C LEU A 50 -16.28 -10.51 -0.21
N VAL A 51 -15.06 -10.03 -0.26
CA VAL A 51 -14.43 -9.52 -1.46
C VAL A 51 -13.03 -10.06 -1.49
N GLN A 52 -12.61 -10.47 -2.67
CA GLN A 52 -11.30 -11.04 -2.85
C GLN A 52 -10.27 -9.93 -2.61
N ASN A 53 -9.25 -10.24 -1.82
CA ASN A 53 -8.05 -9.42 -1.76
C ASN A 53 -7.43 -9.37 -3.16
N GLN A 54 -7.36 -8.19 -3.74
CA GLN A 54 -6.79 -7.98 -5.06
C GLN A 54 -5.73 -6.89 -4.97
N CYS A 55 -4.49 -7.34 -5.03
CA CYS A 55 -3.34 -6.46 -5.17
C CYS A 55 -3.54 -5.51 -6.37
N GLY A 56 -3.52 -4.21 -6.09
CA GLY A 56 -3.74 -3.12 -7.03
C GLY A 56 -5.19 -2.67 -7.18
N ASP A 57 -6.03 -2.89 -6.16
CA ASP A 57 -7.42 -2.42 -6.15
C ASP A 57 -7.62 -1.07 -5.43
N GLY A 58 -6.52 -0.46 -4.97
CA GLY A 58 -6.49 0.84 -4.32
C GLY A 58 -6.71 0.79 -2.81
N VAL A 59 -6.75 -0.40 -2.20
CA VAL A 59 -6.97 -0.58 -0.77
C VAL A 59 -5.95 -1.57 -0.23
N VAL A 60 -5.23 -1.17 0.82
CA VAL A 60 -4.29 -2.05 1.53
C VAL A 60 -5.03 -2.85 2.60
N TYR A 61 -5.19 -4.15 2.40
CA TYR A 61 -5.83 -5.06 3.37
C TYR A 61 -4.90 -5.54 4.48
N ASP A 62 -5.43 -6.32 5.42
CA ASP A 62 -4.68 -6.68 6.63
C ASP A 62 -3.47 -7.60 6.36
N ASP A 63 -3.59 -8.44 5.35
CA ASP A 63 -2.61 -9.38 4.83
C ASP A 63 -1.73 -8.81 3.70
N GLU A 64 -1.93 -7.54 3.32
CA GLU A 64 -1.08 -6.84 2.36
C GLU A 64 -0.05 -5.95 3.07
N GLU A 65 1.16 -5.92 2.51
CA GLU A 65 2.20 -4.98 2.96
C GLU A 65 2.08 -3.63 2.24
N CYS A 66 1.44 -3.62 1.07
CA CYS A 66 1.25 -2.45 0.22
C CYS A 66 0.10 -2.68 -0.78
N ASP A 67 -0.24 -1.67 -1.59
CA ASP A 67 -1.10 -1.78 -2.76
C ASP A 67 -0.51 -0.93 -3.91
N TYR A 68 -0.68 -1.35 -5.17
CA TYR A 68 -0.28 -0.58 -6.34
C TYR A 68 -1.48 -0.28 -7.25
N ASP A 69 -2.11 0.88 -7.10
CA ASP A 69 -3.18 1.31 -8.02
C ASP A 69 -2.65 2.40 -8.95
N SER A 70 -2.88 2.21 -10.26
CA SER A 70 -2.64 3.24 -11.27
C SER A 70 -1.21 3.82 -11.28
N GLY A 71 -0.23 3.00 -10.89
CA GLY A 71 1.20 3.38 -10.82
C GLY A 71 1.60 4.12 -9.54
N VAL A 72 0.76 4.09 -8.49
CA VAL A 72 1.07 4.67 -7.18
C VAL A 72 1.20 3.55 -6.15
N ASN A 73 2.37 3.43 -5.53
CA ASN A 73 2.59 2.53 -4.41
C ASN A 73 2.02 3.12 -3.11
N THR A 74 1.16 2.39 -2.44
CA THR A 74 0.64 2.71 -1.10
C THR A 74 1.15 1.67 -0.13
N PHE A 75 1.98 2.07 0.85
CA PHE A 75 2.55 1.13 1.82
C PHE A 75 1.75 1.11 3.12
N LYS A 76 1.57 -0.08 3.71
CA LYS A 76 0.98 -0.23 5.05
C LYS A 76 1.87 0.38 6.12
N ASP A 77 3.17 0.12 6.02
CA ASP A 77 4.19 0.67 6.91
C ASP A 77 4.71 1.99 6.34
N THR A 78 4.44 3.08 7.07
CA THR A 78 4.85 4.44 6.68
C THR A 78 6.35 4.70 6.84
N THR A 79 7.11 3.74 7.38
CA THR A 79 8.58 3.82 7.47
C THR A 79 9.28 3.28 6.23
N ILE A 80 8.54 2.60 5.35
CA ILE A 80 9.04 2.15 4.05
C ILE A 80 9.23 3.36 3.16
N ASP A 81 10.45 3.49 2.64
CA ASP A 81 10.79 4.56 1.73
C ASP A 81 10.26 4.19 0.32
N PRO A 82 9.30 4.93 -0.25
CA PRO A 82 8.77 4.67 -1.60
C PRO A 82 9.84 4.81 -2.69
N ASP A 83 10.99 5.40 -2.36
CA ASP A 83 12.07 5.65 -3.29
C ASP A 83 12.98 4.44 -3.48
N THR A 84 13.09 3.57 -2.47
CA THR A 84 13.92 2.36 -2.47
C THR A 84 13.08 1.08 -2.38
N ASN A 85 11.76 1.20 -2.46
CA ASN A 85 10.85 0.07 -2.38
C ASN A 85 9.70 0.25 -3.37
N ARG A 86 9.24 -0.86 -3.95
CA ARG A 86 8.02 -0.90 -4.76
C ARG A 86 7.04 -1.92 -4.23
N CYS A 87 5.78 -1.71 -4.58
CA CYS A 87 4.75 -2.68 -4.30
C CYS A 87 4.56 -3.60 -5.51
N VAL A 88 4.52 -4.92 -5.28
CA VAL A 88 4.39 -5.91 -6.35
C VAL A 88 3.42 -7.02 -6.01
N GLN A 89 2.73 -7.54 -7.04
CA GLN A 89 2.01 -8.81 -6.96
C GLN A 89 2.95 -9.95 -7.32
N ASN A 90 3.45 -10.66 -6.32
CA ASN A 90 4.23 -11.88 -6.52
C ASN A 90 3.31 -13.11 -6.55
N GLY A 91 2.60 -13.36 -7.66
CA GLY A 91 1.76 -14.57 -7.77
C GLY A 91 0.57 -14.48 -8.70
N GLU A 92 -0.40 -15.37 -8.49
CA GLU A 92 -1.69 -15.38 -9.20
C GLU A 92 -2.70 -14.39 -8.57
N SER A 93 -3.79 -14.11 -9.29
CA SER A 93 -4.90 -13.27 -8.82
C SER A 93 -5.45 -13.78 -7.47
N GLY A 94 -5.51 -12.90 -6.47
CA GLY A 94 -5.83 -13.25 -5.08
C GLY A 94 -4.62 -13.30 -4.14
N THR A 95 -3.40 -13.18 -4.66
CA THR A 95 -2.20 -13.04 -3.81
C THR A 95 -2.08 -11.60 -3.32
N PRO A 96 -1.87 -11.36 -2.02
CA PRO A 96 -1.66 -10.03 -1.47
C PRO A 96 -0.40 -9.37 -2.07
N CYS A 97 -0.38 -8.04 -2.16
CA CYS A 97 0.86 -7.38 -2.54
C CYS A 97 1.92 -7.49 -1.43
N THR A 98 3.17 -7.61 -1.87
CA THR A 98 4.36 -7.58 -1.00
C THR A 98 5.25 -6.42 -1.38
N VAL A 99 6.03 -5.93 -0.42
CA VAL A 99 7.05 -4.94 -0.68
C VAL A 99 8.32 -5.61 -1.20
N GLU A 100 8.81 -5.12 -2.33
CA GLU A 100 10.10 -5.51 -2.88
C GLU A 100 11.07 -4.33 -2.76
N HIS A 101 12.19 -4.57 -2.07
CA HIS A 101 13.28 -3.61 -2.01
C HIS A 101 13.93 -3.49 -3.38
N THR A 102 13.94 -2.29 -3.94
CA THR A 102 14.65 -2.00 -5.18
C THR A 102 16.08 -1.63 -4.83
N VAL A 103 17.02 -2.29 -5.50
CA VAL A 103 18.44 -2.15 -5.17
C VAL A 103 19.03 -1.16 -6.14
N CYS A 104 19.27 0.05 -5.64
CA CYS A 104 19.98 1.05 -6.41
C CYS A 104 21.36 0.50 -6.83
N GLY A 105 21.65 0.58 -8.13
CA GLY A 105 22.93 0.15 -8.71
C GLY A 105 23.03 -1.33 -9.04
N ASP A 106 21.91 -2.04 -9.11
CA ASP A 106 21.84 -3.40 -9.67
C ASP A 106 21.84 -3.41 -11.22
N ASN A 107 21.82 -2.22 -11.86
CA ASN A 107 21.74 -1.97 -13.30
C ASN A 107 20.36 -2.25 -13.91
N ILE A 108 19.29 -2.23 -13.12
CA ILE A 108 17.91 -2.44 -13.56
C ILE A 108 17.04 -1.28 -13.08
N LYS A 109 16.93 -0.21 -13.90
CA LYS A 109 16.03 0.92 -13.61
C LYS A 109 14.58 0.44 -13.47
N THR A 110 14.08 0.44 -12.25
CA THR A 110 12.67 0.19 -11.93
C THR A 110 11.85 1.48 -12.05
N ASP A 111 10.52 1.38 -11.92
CA ASP A 111 9.60 2.51 -12.07
C ASP A 111 9.58 3.45 -10.86
N ASN A 112 10.03 2.99 -9.68
CA ASN A 112 10.23 3.81 -8.48
C ASN A 112 11.63 4.46 -8.39
N GLU A 113 12.57 4.07 -9.25
CA GLU A 113 13.91 4.66 -9.35
C GLU A 113 13.95 5.80 -10.39
N GLN A 114 14.50 6.95 -10.01
CA GLN A 114 14.66 8.06 -10.96
C GLN A 114 15.85 7.84 -11.90
N CYS A 115 16.85 7.09 -11.43
CA CYS A 115 18.10 6.78 -12.11
C CYS A 115 18.66 5.45 -11.59
N GLU A 116 19.76 5.00 -12.19
CA GLU A 116 20.55 3.85 -11.72
C GLU A 116 21.96 4.33 -11.43
N GLU A 117 22.52 3.97 -10.27
CA GLU A 117 23.94 4.18 -10.02
C GLU A 117 24.75 3.15 -10.83
N LYS A 118 25.72 3.60 -11.64
CA LYS A 118 26.77 2.67 -12.05
C LYS A 118 27.68 2.47 -10.86
N GLY A 119 27.72 1.25 -10.30
CA GLY A 119 28.59 0.86 -9.17
C GLY A 119 30.10 0.95 -9.44
N ASP A 120 30.52 1.68 -10.48
CA ASP A 120 31.88 2.16 -10.69
C ASP A 120 32.14 3.54 -10.04
N GLY A 121 31.14 4.12 -9.36
CA GLY A 121 31.23 5.42 -8.69
C GLY A 121 31.31 6.60 -9.66
N SER A 122 30.97 6.40 -10.93
CA SER A 122 30.97 7.45 -11.96
C SER A 122 29.69 8.30 -11.97
N GLY A 123 28.65 7.92 -11.21
CA GLY A 123 27.36 8.64 -11.19
C GLY A 123 26.66 8.68 -12.56
N ASP A 124 27.10 7.84 -13.50
CA ASP A 124 26.63 7.82 -14.88
C ASP A 124 25.17 7.36 -14.97
N ILE A 125 24.34 8.20 -15.59
CA ILE A 125 22.91 7.97 -15.73
C ILE A 125 22.66 7.10 -16.97
N LEU A 126 21.99 5.94 -16.83
CA LEU A 126 21.35 5.29 -17.97
C LEU A 126 20.16 6.16 -18.46
N PRO A 127 19.84 6.19 -19.76
CA PRO A 127 20.26 7.18 -20.76
C PRO A 127 19.63 8.60 -20.66
N ASP A 128 19.05 9.01 -19.53
CA ASP A 128 18.25 10.26 -19.47
C ASP A 128 19.04 11.54 -19.19
N ASN A 129 20.34 11.47 -18.86
CA ASN A 129 21.17 12.66 -18.70
C ASN A 129 21.83 13.06 -20.02
N LYS A 130 21.23 14.00 -20.74
CA LYS A 130 21.79 14.51 -22.00
C LYS A 130 22.72 15.71 -21.79
N ASN A 131 22.91 16.18 -20.56
CA ASN A 131 23.54 17.47 -20.26
C ASN A 131 24.52 17.46 -19.07
N ASP A 132 24.84 16.30 -18.50
CA ASP A 132 25.80 16.11 -17.40
C ASP A 132 25.61 17.07 -16.21
N ASP A 133 24.37 17.49 -15.94
CA ASP A 133 24.05 18.48 -14.89
C ASP A 133 23.46 17.85 -13.62
N SER A 134 23.35 16.52 -13.60
CA SER A 134 22.77 15.74 -12.51
C SER A 134 23.58 14.45 -12.31
N TYR A 135 23.54 13.88 -11.12
CA TYR A 135 24.10 12.56 -10.80
C TYR A 135 23.05 11.71 -10.08
N CYS A 136 23.22 10.39 -10.10
CA CYS A 136 22.39 9.48 -9.31
C CYS A 136 23.01 9.29 -7.92
N ASP A 137 22.27 9.54 -6.85
CA ASP A 137 22.73 9.23 -5.49
C ASP A 137 22.46 7.77 -5.08
N ASP A 138 22.94 7.38 -3.90
CA ASP A 138 22.82 6.02 -3.34
C ASP A 138 21.35 5.59 -3.10
N ASP A 139 20.41 6.55 -3.11
CA ASP A 139 18.96 6.35 -2.98
C ASP A 139 18.25 6.37 -4.35
N CYS A 140 19.02 6.30 -5.45
CA CYS A 140 18.54 6.31 -6.83
C CYS A 140 17.69 7.54 -7.20
N LYS A 141 18.05 8.70 -6.61
CA LYS A 141 17.51 10.01 -6.94
C LYS A 141 18.44 10.83 -7.80
N LEU A 142 17.84 11.57 -8.71
CA LEU A 142 18.56 12.53 -9.54
C LEU A 142 18.86 13.78 -8.70
N GLN A 143 20.14 13.98 -8.39
CA GLN A 143 20.65 15.15 -7.70
C GLN A 143 21.32 16.11 -8.68
N PRO A 144 21.07 17.43 -8.60
CA PRO A 144 21.74 18.39 -9.44
C PRO A 144 23.24 18.49 -9.09
N ILE A 145 24.10 18.51 -10.10
CA ILE A 145 25.52 18.80 -9.96
C ILE A 145 25.69 20.30 -9.79
N ILE A 146 26.15 20.70 -8.61
CA ILE A 146 26.50 22.11 -8.34
C ILE A 146 27.89 22.37 -8.89
N ASP A 147 27.97 23.06 -10.04
CA ASP A 147 29.25 23.52 -10.58
C ASP A 147 29.85 24.61 -9.68
N CYS A 148 30.82 24.21 -8.85
CA CYS A 148 31.56 25.11 -7.97
C CYS A 148 32.48 26.08 -8.73
N SER A 149 32.65 25.91 -10.04
CA SER A 149 33.43 26.78 -10.93
C SER A 149 32.66 28.03 -11.34
N VAL A 150 31.32 27.96 -11.38
CA VAL A 150 30.44 29.13 -11.51
C VAL A 150 29.99 29.55 -10.11
N GLY A 151 30.74 30.49 -9.52
CA GLY A 151 30.37 31.10 -8.23
C GLY A 151 29.03 31.84 -8.33
N ILE A 152 27.91 31.14 -8.12
CA ILE A 152 26.57 31.72 -8.07
C ILE A 152 26.35 32.21 -6.64
N ARG A 153 26.27 33.55 -6.51
CA ARG A 153 25.72 34.22 -5.33
C ARG A 153 24.27 33.78 -5.17
N PHE A 154 23.94 33.12 -4.08
CA PHE A 154 22.58 32.97 -3.59
C PHE A 154 21.93 34.35 -3.44
N MET A 155 20.97 34.69 -4.29
CA MET A 155 19.94 35.67 -3.97
C MET A 155 18.75 34.87 -3.43
N PHE A 156 18.60 34.85 -2.11
CA PHE A 156 17.34 34.50 -1.47
C PHE A 156 16.36 35.66 -1.72
N GLU A 157 15.21 35.38 -2.31
CA GLU A 157 13.98 36.17 -2.16
C GLU A 157 12.90 35.30 -1.51
#